data_AF-A0A839K117-F1
#
_entry.id   AF-A0A839K117-F1
#
_cell.length_a   1.000
_cell.length_b   1.000
_cell.length_c   1.000
_cell.angle_alpha   90.00
_cell.angle_beta   90.00
_cell.angle_gamma   90.00
#
_symmetry.space_group_name_H-M   'P 1'
#
loop_
_entity.id
_entity.type
_entity.pdbx_description
1 polymer ?
#
loop_
_entity_poly.entity_id
_entity_poly.type
_entity_poly.pdbx_seq_one_letter_code
_entity_poly.pdbx_strand_id
1 'polypeptide(L)'
;MSKILGCTCRLEGIRISPYKFKPFQLENERVRIVIEPGHGGEDTGIVYKDRMEKNENLKLALAVGEILSNYGVEVIYTRTTDVSQTDEEIQNIIETSEGNLYLGIHRVPNVGIPPYPGTEVIIVNPSEMEKLASRNINFELENMGYNNLGIIQVSDNLDVEQHNTIPSINLILGVFGPNHQNLDYDEKFEETAQAIAHGILKTFQLQAQNLGLDYRYRVQVGLFRDYNNALNLLNRLLYEGYQAEIVRQGDFYSIQVGNFSNLDEAADLERRLRSQGYDTLLIAV
;
A
#
# COMPACT_ATOMS: atom_id res chain seq x y z
N MET A 1 41.38 4.39 -18.93
CA MET A 1 40.11 5.01 -19.37
C MET A 1 39.08 3.90 -19.52
N SER A 2 38.30 3.67 -18.47
CA SER A 2 37.30 2.60 -18.40
C SER A 2 35.98 3.10 -18.98
N LYS A 3 35.46 2.40 -19.99
CA LYS A 3 34.07 2.56 -20.47
C LYS A 3 33.22 1.55 -19.72
N ILE A 4 32.37 2.04 -18.81
CA ILE A 4 31.29 1.25 -18.23
C ILE A 4 30.15 1.29 -19.25
N LEU A 5 29.90 0.15 -19.91
CA LEU A 5 28.67 -0.07 -20.67
C LEU A 5 27.53 -0.28 -19.66
N GLY A 6 26.48 0.52 -19.81
CA GLY A 6 25.22 0.35 -19.09
C GLY A 6 24.56 -0.98 -19.46
N CYS A 7 24.20 -1.74 -18.43
CA CYS A 7 23.39 -2.94 -18.58
C CYS A 7 21.92 -2.52 -18.51
N THR A 8 21.32 -2.27 -19.66
CA THR A 8 19.86 -2.30 -19.82
C THR A 8 19.41 -3.76 -19.79
N CYS A 9 18.90 -4.24 -18.66
CA CYS A 9 18.16 -5.49 -18.63
C CYS A 9 16.68 -5.16 -18.84
N ARG A 10 16.22 -5.26 -20.09
CA ARG A 10 14.80 -5.40 -20.42
C ARG A 10 14.36 -6.77 -19.88
N LEU A 11 13.48 -6.78 -18.88
CA LEU A 11 12.68 -7.97 -18.59
C LEU A 11 11.54 -8.04 -19.61
N GLU A 12 11.83 -8.65 -20.75
CA GLU A 12 10.79 -9.15 -21.63
C GLU A 12 10.13 -10.37 -20.98
N GLY A 13 8.85 -10.26 -20.63
CA GLY A 13 7.93 -11.39 -20.75
C GLY A 13 7.69 -12.31 -19.54
N ILE A 14 7.99 -11.91 -18.30
CA ILE A 14 7.41 -12.61 -17.15
C ILE A 14 6.08 -11.93 -16.80
N ARG A 15 4.99 -12.44 -17.38
CA ARG A 15 3.68 -12.34 -16.72
C ARG A 15 3.83 -13.08 -15.39
N ILE A 16 3.89 -12.32 -14.30
CA ILE A 16 3.77 -12.85 -12.94
C ILE A 16 2.41 -13.57 -12.92
N SER A 17 2.44 -14.90 -12.94
CA SER A 17 1.22 -15.70 -12.87
C SER A 17 0.55 -15.44 -11.52
N PRO A 18 -0.78 -15.26 -11.43
CA PRO A 18 -1.51 -14.99 -10.19
C PRO A 18 -1.64 -16.26 -9.34
N TYR A 19 -0.51 -16.90 -9.01
CA TYR A 19 -0.49 -17.95 -7.99
C TYR A 19 -0.52 -17.25 -6.63
N LYS A 20 -1.77 -17.06 -6.19
CA LYS A 20 -2.25 -16.48 -4.94
C LYS A 20 -1.27 -16.73 -3.78
N PHE A 21 -0.67 -15.64 -3.28
CA PHE A 21 -0.17 -15.58 -1.91
C PHE A 21 -1.23 -16.15 -0.96
N LYS A 22 -0.80 -16.77 0.15
CA LYS A 22 -1.73 -17.15 1.21
C LYS A 22 -2.48 -15.88 1.59
N PRO A 23 -3.81 -15.80 1.40
CA PRO A 23 -4.52 -14.56 1.62
C PRO A 23 -4.36 -14.15 3.08
N PHE A 24 -4.19 -12.85 3.32
CA PHE A 24 -4.33 -12.32 4.66
C PHE A 24 -5.77 -12.55 5.08
N GLN A 25 -5.95 -13.20 6.22
CA GLN A 25 -7.27 -13.62 6.68
C GLN A 25 -7.55 -13.06 8.07
N LEU A 26 -8.82 -12.91 8.42
CA LEU A 26 -9.31 -12.77 9.79
C LEU A 26 -10.34 -13.88 9.98
N GLU A 27 -10.16 -14.75 10.97
CA GLU A 27 -11.10 -15.84 11.30
C GLU A 27 -11.55 -16.70 10.09
N ASN A 28 -10.64 -16.93 9.13
CA ASN A 28 -10.83 -17.65 7.85
C ASN A 28 -11.47 -16.85 6.70
N GLU A 29 -11.85 -15.58 6.91
CA GLU A 29 -12.30 -14.67 5.86
C GLU A 29 -11.13 -13.85 5.32
N ARG A 30 -11.13 -13.58 4.01
CA ARG A 30 -10.06 -12.76 3.40
C ARG A 30 -10.27 -11.31 3.78
N VAL A 31 -9.19 -10.60 4.09
CA VAL A 31 -9.26 -9.15 4.22
C VAL A 31 -9.39 -8.52 2.84
N ARG A 32 -10.45 -7.73 2.65
CA ARG A 32 -10.78 -7.00 1.44
C ARG A 32 -10.70 -5.50 1.68
N ILE A 33 -10.04 -4.77 0.78
CA ILE A 33 -9.92 -3.32 0.85
C ILE A 33 -10.44 -2.72 -0.45
N VAL A 34 -11.41 -1.83 -0.33
CA VAL A 34 -11.89 -1.02 -1.44
C VAL A 34 -11.01 0.22 -1.54
N ILE A 35 -10.39 0.47 -2.69
CA ILE A 35 -9.56 1.65 -2.94
C ILE A 35 -10.22 2.48 -4.01
N GLU A 36 -10.50 3.73 -3.68
CA GLU A 36 -11.05 4.72 -4.59
C GLU A 36 -9.98 5.77 -4.92
N PRO A 37 -9.43 5.76 -6.14
CA PRO A 37 -8.67 6.89 -6.63
C PRO A 37 -9.65 8.02 -6.96
N GLY A 38 -9.69 9.07 -6.14
CA GLY A 38 -10.64 10.16 -6.28
C GLY A 38 -10.62 10.84 -7.66
N HIS A 39 -11.76 11.42 -8.05
CA HIS A 39 -12.00 12.04 -9.37
C HIS A 39 -11.89 11.05 -10.54
N GLY A 40 -11.87 11.52 -11.79
CA GLY A 40 -11.69 10.68 -12.98
C GLY A 40 -12.46 11.18 -14.20
N GLY A 41 -11.95 10.88 -15.39
CA GLY A 41 -12.58 11.24 -16.65
C GLY A 41 -12.68 12.76 -16.81
N GLU A 42 -13.91 13.28 -16.86
CA GLU A 42 -14.18 14.71 -16.99
C GLU A 42 -13.88 15.50 -15.71
N ASP A 43 -13.98 14.86 -14.54
CA ASP A 43 -13.58 15.45 -13.29
C ASP A 43 -12.06 15.32 -13.12
N THR A 44 -11.35 16.42 -13.33
CA THR A 44 -9.89 16.46 -13.21
C THR A 44 -9.40 16.55 -11.77
N GLY A 45 -10.29 16.86 -10.82
CA GLY A 45 -9.93 17.39 -9.51
C GLY A 45 -9.07 18.66 -9.66
N ILE A 46 -8.10 18.83 -8.76
CA ILE A 46 -7.17 19.96 -8.79
C ILE A 46 -6.24 19.86 -10.01
N VAL A 47 -6.08 20.98 -10.72
CA VAL A 47 -5.12 21.12 -11.82
C VAL A 47 -4.02 22.09 -11.45
N TYR A 48 -2.76 21.67 -11.58
CA TYR A 48 -1.60 22.53 -11.45
C TYR A 48 -0.62 22.27 -12.60
N LYS A 49 -0.50 23.24 -13.52
CA LYS A 49 0.25 23.10 -14.78
C LYS A 49 -0.24 21.88 -15.57
N ASP A 50 0.63 20.90 -15.80
CA ASP A 50 0.38 19.65 -16.51
C ASP A 50 -0.06 18.49 -15.58
N ARG A 51 -0.13 18.74 -14.27
CA ARG A 51 -0.53 17.75 -13.27
C ARG A 51 -2.03 17.87 -13.00
N MET A 52 -2.68 16.72 -12.87
CA MET A 52 -4.09 16.60 -12.51
C MET A 52 -4.22 15.63 -11.35
N GLU A 53 -5.03 15.99 -10.36
CA GLU A 53 -5.31 15.17 -9.19
C GLU A 53 -5.76 13.76 -9.54
N LYS A 54 -6.72 13.63 -10.46
CA LYS A 54 -7.23 12.32 -10.89
C LYS A 54 -6.13 11.33 -11.33
N ASN A 55 -5.05 11.83 -11.91
CA ASN A 55 -3.95 11.01 -12.45
C ASN A 55 -3.01 10.58 -11.32
N GLU A 56 -2.73 11.45 -10.36
CA GLU A 56 -1.88 11.14 -9.21
C GLU A 56 -2.59 10.21 -8.22
N ASN A 57 -3.88 10.45 -7.96
CA ASN A 57 -4.72 9.57 -7.17
C ASN A 57 -4.73 8.16 -7.79
N LEU A 58 -4.96 8.06 -9.10
CA LEU A 58 -4.92 6.77 -9.81
C LEU A 58 -3.57 6.08 -9.68
N LYS A 59 -2.47 6.81 -9.92
CA LYS A 59 -1.12 6.24 -9.84
C LYS A 59 -0.82 5.70 -8.44
N LEU A 60 -1.12 6.49 -7.40
CA LEU A 60 -0.89 6.11 -6.01
C LEU A 60 -1.78 4.95 -5.56
N ALA A 61 -3.07 4.99 -5.89
CA ALA A 61 -4.01 3.92 -5.56
C ALA A 61 -3.56 2.57 -6.13
N LEU A 62 -3.13 2.54 -7.39
CA LEU A 62 -2.62 1.33 -8.02
C LEU A 62 -1.38 0.80 -7.30
N ALA A 63 -0.42 1.67 -6.96
CA ALA A 63 0.78 1.29 -6.22
C ALA A 63 0.45 0.74 -4.81
N VAL A 64 -0.40 1.43 -4.04
CA VAL A 64 -0.85 0.98 -2.71
C VAL A 64 -1.53 -0.38 -2.79
N GLY A 65 -2.45 -0.54 -3.74
CA GLY A 65 -3.20 -1.79 -3.88
C GLY A 65 -2.35 -2.95 -4.43
N GLU A 66 -1.33 -2.69 -5.25
CA GLU A 66 -0.35 -3.71 -5.64
C GLU A 66 0.42 -4.21 -4.41
N ILE A 67 0.89 -3.29 -3.56
CA ILE A 67 1.56 -3.65 -2.31
C ILE A 67 0.60 -4.46 -1.43
N LEU A 68 -0.60 -3.99 -1.13
CA LEU A 68 -1.58 -4.74 -0.33
C LEU A 68 -1.85 -6.14 -0.91
N SER A 69 -2.05 -6.25 -2.23
CA SER A 69 -2.26 -7.53 -2.92
C SER A 69 -1.09 -8.49 -2.75
N ASN A 70 0.13 -7.95 -2.78
CA ASN A 70 1.35 -8.69 -2.55
C ASN A 70 1.48 -9.22 -1.11
N TYR A 71 0.80 -8.59 -0.13
CA TYR A 71 0.64 -9.11 1.24
C TYR A 71 -0.58 -10.03 1.42
N GLY A 72 -1.24 -10.41 0.33
CA GLY A 72 -2.39 -11.32 0.36
C GLY A 72 -3.71 -10.66 0.73
N VAL A 73 -3.77 -9.33 0.80
CA VAL A 73 -5.02 -8.57 0.91
C VAL A 73 -5.74 -8.58 -0.44
N GLU A 74 -7.04 -8.80 -0.45
CA GLU A 74 -7.84 -8.70 -1.68
C GLU A 74 -8.21 -7.24 -1.94
N VAL A 75 -7.75 -6.68 -3.05
CA VAL A 75 -7.98 -5.26 -3.38
C VAL A 75 -9.06 -5.12 -4.44
N ILE A 76 -10.03 -4.25 -4.17
CA ILE A 76 -11.12 -3.89 -5.07
C ILE A 76 -10.96 -2.41 -5.42
N TYR A 77 -10.72 -2.10 -6.68
CA TYR A 77 -10.62 -0.71 -7.12
C TYR A 77 -11.98 -0.21 -7.61
N THR A 78 -12.36 1.03 -7.29
CA THR A 78 -13.52 1.67 -7.93
C THR A 78 -13.24 1.95 -9.41
N ARG A 79 -12.00 2.34 -9.74
CA ARG A 79 -11.47 2.43 -11.10
C ARG A 79 -9.98 2.08 -11.16
N THR A 80 -9.55 1.57 -12.32
CA THR A 80 -8.13 1.27 -12.64
C THR A 80 -7.62 2.04 -13.85
N THR A 81 -8.48 2.88 -14.45
CA THR A 81 -8.16 3.74 -15.60
C THR A 81 -8.77 5.13 -15.40
N ASP A 82 -8.46 6.06 -16.30
CA ASP A 82 -9.03 7.40 -16.29
C ASP A 82 -10.44 7.39 -16.90
N VAL A 83 -11.45 7.23 -16.04
CA VAL A 83 -12.88 7.18 -16.39
C VAL A 83 -13.68 7.99 -15.38
N SER A 84 -14.77 8.61 -15.83
CA SER A 84 -15.73 9.24 -14.91
C SER A 84 -16.48 8.15 -14.14
N GLN A 85 -16.80 8.42 -12.88
CA GLN A 85 -17.66 7.59 -12.04
C GLN A 85 -18.71 8.47 -11.38
N THR A 86 -19.92 7.95 -11.21
CA THR A 86 -20.94 8.60 -10.37
C THR A 86 -20.83 8.14 -8.92
N ASP A 87 -21.31 8.96 -7.98
CA ASP A 87 -21.38 8.57 -6.57
C ASP A 87 -22.18 7.27 -6.36
N GLU A 88 -23.22 7.05 -7.17
CA GLU A 88 -24.02 5.81 -7.16
C GLU A 88 -23.20 4.58 -7.60
N GLU A 89 -22.35 4.72 -8.63
CA GLU A 89 -21.48 3.63 -9.08
C GLU A 89 -20.44 3.26 -8.01
N ILE A 90 -19.83 4.27 -7.39
CA ILE A 90 -18.86 4.08 -6.29
C ILE A 90 -19.55 3.41 -5.10
N GLN A 91 -20.71 3.92 -4.68
CA GLN A 91 -21.48 3.37 -3.57
C GLN A 91 -21.87 1.91 -3.81
N ASN A 92 -22.34 1.57 -5.01
CA ASN A 92 -22.70 0.20 -5.34
C ASN A 92 -21.50 -0.76 -5.29
N ILE A 93 -20.30 -0.31 -5.67
CA ILE A 93 -19.07 -1.10 -5.53
C ILE A 93 -18.76 -1.33 -4.03
N ILE A 94 -18.86 -0.29 -3.20
CA ILE A 94 -18.62 -0.37 -1.76
C ILE A 94 -19.58 -1.38 -1.12
N GLU A 95 -20.88 -1.23 -1.36
CA GLU A 95 -21.93 -2.06 -0.75
C GLU A 95 -21.83 -3.54 -1.14
N THR A 96 -21.40 -3.83 -2.37
CA THR A 96 -21.30 -5.22 -2.88
C THR A 96 -19.92 -5.85 -2.66
N SER A 97 -18.95 -5.11 -2.14
CA SER A 97 -17.57 -5.57 -1.99
C SER A 97 -17.35 -6.61 -0.89
N GLU A 98 -18.20 -6.61 0.14
CA GLU A 98 -17.92 -7.24 1.44
C GLU A 98 -16.56 -6.78 2.01
N GLY A 99 -16.21 -5.51 1.76
CA GLY A 99 -14.95 -4.90 2.17
C GLY A 99 -14.82 -4.76 3.68
N ASN A 100 -13.57 -4.78 4.18
CA ASN A 100 -13.26 -4.52 5.59
C ASN A 100 -12.80 -3.07 5.84
N LEU A 101 -12.40 -2.36 4.79
CA LEU A 101 -12.03 -0.95 4.82
C LEU A 101 -12.21 -0.35 3.42
N TYR A 102 -12.73 0.88 3.37
CA TYR A 102 -12.67 1.77 2.23
C TYR A 102 -11.56 2.80 2.41
N LEU A 103 -10.76 3.01 1.37
CA LEU A 103 -9.74 4.05 1.27
C LEU A 103 -9.99 4.92 0.05
N GLY A 104 -10.51 6.13 0.26
CA GLY A 104 -10.48 7.20 -0.73
C GLY A 104 -9.12 7.91 -0.70
N ILE A 105 -8.52 8.15 -1.87
CA ILE A 105 -7.24 8.85 -2.02
C ILE A 105 -7.47 10.15 -2.77
N HIS A 106 -7.16 11.26 -2.09
CA HIS A 106 -7.26 12.63 -2.60
C HIS A 106 -6.00 13.43 -2.28
N ARG A 107 -5.91 14.62 -2.87
CA ARG A 107 -4.92 15.64 -2.52
C ARG A 107 -5.62 16.97 -2.27
N VAL A 108 -4.93 17.92 -1.65
CA VAL A 108 -5.49 19.26 -1.41
C VAL A 108 -4.83 20.34 -2.25
N PRO A 109 -5.55 21.42 -2.64
CA PRO A 109 -4.97 22.50 -3.40
C PRO A 109 -4.11 23.39 -2.49
N ASN A 110 -3.07 24.03 -3.05
CA ASN A 110 -2.35 25.08 -2.32
C ASN A 110 -3.20 26.36 -2.21
N VAL A 111 -3.91 26.54 -1.09
CA VAL A 111 -4.78 27.70 -0.84
C VAL A 111 -4.08 28.91 -0.22
N GLY A 112 -2.75 28.89 -0.08
CA GLY A 112 -1.98 30.04 0.39
C GLY A 112 -1.89 30.19 1.91
N ILE A 113 -0.69 29.88 2.40
CA ILE A 113 -0.04 30.16 3.69
C ILE A 113 -0.74 29.78 5.02
N PRO A 114 -0.08 28.91 5.82
CA PRO A 114 1.16 28.20 5.47
C PRO A 114 0.79 27.01 4.58
N PRO A 115 1.50 26.78 3.45
CA PRO A 115 1.33 25.55 2.72
C PRO A 115 2.07 24.47 3.52
N TYR A 116 1.41 23.84 4.48
CA TYR A 116 2.02 22.74 5.24
C TYR A 116 1.94 21.47 4.40
N PRO A 117 3.05 20.94 3.86
CA PRO A 117 3.03 19.63 3.21
C PRO A 117 2.80 18.60 4.31
N GLY A 118 1.62 18.01 4.35
CA GLY A 118 1.26 17.07 5.39
C GLY A 118 0.26 16.05 4.91
N THR A 119 0.05 15.04 5.74
CA THR A 119 -0.99 14.04 5.55
C THR A 119 -2.13 14.39 6.49
N GLU A 120 -3.32 14.43 5.93
CA GLU A 120 -4.55 14.63 6.66
C GLU A 120 -5.45 13.43 6.34
N VAL A 121 -6.06 12.85 7.36
CA VAL A 121 -7.07 11.81 7.14
C VAL A 121 -8.41 12.36 7.58
N ILE A 122 -9.32 12.49 6.63
CA ILE A 122 -10.72 12.80 6.92
C ILE A 122 -11.44 11.50 7.20
N ILE A 123 -12.21 11.49 8.28
CA ILE A 123 -13.11 10.39 8.61
C ILE A 123 -14.49 10.96 8.89
N VAL A 124 -15.51 10.40 8.25
CA VAL A 124 -16.91 10.70 8.53
C VAL A 124 -17.46 9.68 9.52
N ASN A 125 -18.08 10.15 10.61
CA ASN A 125 -18.73 9.32 11.64
C ASN A 125 -17.89 8.10 12.13
N PRO A 126 -16.67 8.33 12.67
CA PRO A 126 -15.66 7.29 12.83
C PRO A 126 -15.99 6.21 13.86
N SER A 127 -15.94 4.93 13.47
CA SER A 127 -15.78 3.83 14.42
C SER A 127 -14.33 3.73 14.91
N GLU A 128 -14.05 2.80 15.84
CA GLU A 128 -12.68 2.57 16.31
C GLU A 128 -11.75 2.03 15.22
N MET A 129 -12.30 1.37 14.20
CA MET A 129 -11.52 0.83 13.07
C MET A 129 -10.92 1.95 12.21
N GLU A 130 -11.72 2.95 11.84
CA GLU A 130 -11.27 4.08 11.02
C GLU A 130 -10.24 4.91 11.78
N LYS A 131 -10.46 5.13 13.09
CA LYS A 131 -9.47 5.83 13.93
C LYS A 131 -8.16 5.05 14.01
N LEU A 132 -8.21 3.73 14.14
CA LEU A 132 -7.01 2.90 14.19
C LEU A 132 -6.27 2.92 12.85
N ALA A 133 -6.98 2.71 11.74
CA ALA A 133 -6.44 2.78 10.38
C ALA A 133 -5.75 4.12 10.12
N SER A 134 -6.45 5.22 10.41
CA SER A 134 -5.96 6.57 10.19
C SER A 134 -4.73 6.89 11.03
N ARG A 135 -4.70 6.47 12.31
CA ARG A 135 -3.52 6.64 13.17
C ARG A 135 -2.31 5.88 12.65
N ASN A 136 -2.50 4.63 12.23
CA ASN A 136 -1.41 3.81 11.72
C ASN A 136 -0.86 4.37 10.39
N ILE A 137 -1.74 4.78 9.47
CA ILE A 137 -1.32 5.41 8.20
C ILE A 137 -0.57 6.72 8.47
N ASN A 138 -1.12 7.62 9.30
CA ASN A 138 -0.45 8.87 9.65
C ASN A 138 0.91 8.63 10.33
N PHE A 139 1.02 7.63 11.20
CA PHE A 139 2.28 7.30 11.86
C PHE A 139 3.37 6.87 10.87
N GLU A 140 3.04 6.00 9.91
CA GLU A 140 4.00 5.57 8.88
C GLU A 140 4.44 6.74 7.97
N LEU A 141 3.50 7.62 7.61
CA LEU A 141 3.79 8.80 6.80
C LEU A 141 4.61 9.85 7.58
N GLU A 142 4.33 10.06 8.86
CA GLU A 142 5.10 10.95 9.73
C GLU A 142 6.56 10.50 9.85
N ASN A 143 6.81 9.18 9.95
CA ASN A 143 8.16 8.63 9.97
C ASN A 143 8.95 8.89 8.66
N MET A 144 8.26 9.16 7.55
CA MET A 144 8.87 9.58 6.28
C MET A 144 9.10 11.10 6.16
N GLY A 145 8.73 11.85 7.20
CA GLY A 145 8.85 13.30 7.27
C GLY A 145 7.67 14.08 6.68
N TYR A 146 6.52 13.44 6.47
CA TYR A 146 5.28 14.18 6.24
C TYR A 146 4.82 14.84 7.56
N ASN A 147 4.27 16.06 7.48
CA ASN A 147 3.64 16.64 8.66
C ASN A 147 2.31 15.94 8.94
N ASN A 148 2.10 15.47 10.16
CA ASN A 148 0.84 14.90 10.58
C ASN A 148 -0.15 16.04 10.91
N LEU A 149 -1.12 16.29 10.02
CA LEU A 149 -2.14 17.33 10.20
C LEU A 149 -3.31 16.87 11.07
N GLY A 150 -3.30 15.59 11.46
CA GLY A 150 -4.28 14.98 12.34
C GLY A 150 -5.37 14.22 11.60
N ILE A 151 -6.40 13.87 12.36
CA ILE A 151 -7.60 13.18 11.89
C ILE A 151 -8.75 14.16 12.02
N ILE A 152 -9.32 14.58 10.89
CA ILE A 152 -10.50 15.44 10.89
C ILE A 152 -11.74 14.55 10.93
N GLN A 153 -12.51 14.70 12.00
CA GLN A 153 -13.78 14.00 12.15
C GLN A 153 -14.89 14.94 11.70
N VAL A 154 -15.61 14.54 10.66
CA VAL A 154 -16.76 15.29 10.16
C VAL A 154 -18.02 14.57 10.61
N SER A 155 -18.92 15.30 11.27
CA SER A 155 -20.29 14.86 11.53
C SER A 155 -21.18 15.40 10.41
N ASP A 156 -21.88 14.52 9.70
CA ASP A 156 -22.93 14.79 8.71
C ASP A 156 -22.75 16.07 7.85
N ASN A 157 -22.08 15.94 6.69
CA ASN A 157 -22.25 16.74 5.44
C ASN A 157 -21.01 16.65 4.51
N LEU A 158 -20.57 15.45 4.17
CA LEU A 158 -19.90 15.23 2.88
C LEU A 158 -20.85 14.37 2.08
N ASP A 159 -21.33 14.89 0.94
CA ASP A 159 -22.35 14.27 0.08
C ASP A 159 -21.95 12.85 -0.41
N VAL A 160 -20.71 12.41 -0.14
CA VAL A 160 -20.12 11.17 -0.66
C VAL A 160 -19.96 10.06 0.39
N GLU A 161 -20.19 10.32 1.69
CA GLU A 161 -19.73 9.39 2.74
C GLU A 161 -20.81 8.89 3.73
N GLN A 162 -22.06 9.35 3.62
CA GLN A 162 -23.08 9.07 4.64
C GLN A 162 -23.64 7.63 4.65
N HIS A 163 -23.21 6.74 3.76
CA HIS A 163 -23.90 5.46 3.50
C HIS A 163 -22.98 4.24 3.50
N ASN A 164 -21.72 4.37 3.93
CA ASN A 164 -20.80 3.25 3.82
C ASN A 164 -21.10 2.19 4.89
N THR A 165 -21.45 0.99 4.41
CA THR A 165 -21.67 -0.21 5.23
C THR A 165 -20.37 -0.79 5.77
N ILE A 166 -19.23 -0.23 5.37
CA ILE A 166 -17.87 -0.64 5.75
C ILE A 166 -17.09 0.55 6.33
N PRO A 167 -16.14 0.32 7.25
CA PRO A 167 -15.29 1.39 7.78
C PRO A 167 -14.61 2.19 6.65
N SER A 168 -14.66 3.52 6.70
CA SER A 168 -14.25 4.37 5.57
C SER A 168 -13.29 5.48 5.98
N ILE A 169 -12.20 5.65 5.23
CA ILE A 169 -11.23 6.73 5.42
C ILE A 169 -10.96 7.44 4.10
N ASN A 170 -10.85 8.77 4.16
CA ASN A 170 -10.42 9.61 3.05
C ASN A 170 -9.05 10.20 3.36
N LEU A 171 -8.03 9.63 2.72
CA LEU A 171 -6.65 10.08 2.84
C LEU A 171 -6.43 11.27 1.92
N ILE A 172 -6.12 12.41 2.53
CA ILE A 172 -5.67 13.61 1.85
C ILE A 172 -4.15 13.68 1.95
N LEU A 173 -3.48 13.49 0.81
CA LEU A 173 -2.04 13.40 0.76
C LEU A 173 -1.39 14.60 0.07
N GLY A 174 -0.76 15.44 0.88
CA GLY A 174 0.07 16.53 0.40
C GLY A 174 -0.71 17.59 -0.38
N VAL A 175 0.05 18.57 -0.88
CA VAL A 175 -0.52 19.78 -1.49
C VAL A 175 -0.16 19.84 -2.97
N PHE A 176 -1.15 20.05 -3.84
CA PHE A 176 -0.96 20.47 -5.22
C PHE A 176 -0.45 21.92 -5.24
N GLY A 177 0.85 22.10 -5.44
CA GLY A 177 1.50 23.40 -5.27
C GLY A 177 2.79 23.60 -6.07
N PRO A 178 3.56 24.67 -5.79
CA PRO A 178 4.81 24.96 -6.48
C PRO A 178 5.84 23.85 -6.29
N ASN A 179 6.76 23.75 -7.27
CA ASN A 179 7.60 22.59 -7.57
C ASN A 179 8.15 21.78 -6.38
N HIS A 180 8.62 22.41 -5.29
CA HIS A 180 9.17 21.69 -4.12
C HIS A 180 8.23 20.60 -3.58
N GLN A 181 6.94 20.88 -3.42
CA GLN A 181 6.03 19.95 -2.74
C GLN A 181 5.66 18.77 -3.62
N ASN A 182 5.60 19.00 -4.94
CA ASN A 182 5.42 17.92 -5.91
C ASN A 182 6.71 17.13 -6.11
N LEU A 183 7.89 17.75 -5.98
CA LEU A 183 9.19 17.06 -6.03
C LEU A 183 9.33 16.08 -4.87
N ASP A 184 9.01 16.47 -3.64
CA ASP A 184 9.06 15.55 -2.49
C ASP A 184 8.12 14.35 -2.68
N TYR A 185 6.92 14.59 -3.22
CA TYR A 185 5.96 13.53 -3.53
C TYR A 185 6.48 12.60 -4.63
N ASP A 186 7.06 13.14 -5.70
CA ASP A 186 7.60 12.33 -6.81
C ASP A 186 8.84 11.52 -6.38
N GLU A 187 9.74 12.13 -5.60
CA GLU A 187 10.96 11.49 -5.10
C GLU A 187 10.67 10.39 -4.07
N LYS A 188 9.62 10.56 -3.26
CA LYS A 188 9.22 9.60 -2.21
C LYS A 188 8.02 8.74 -2.61
N PHE A 189 7.66 8.68 -3.89
CA PHE A 189 6.39 8.08 -4.33
C PHE A 189 6.25 6.63 -3.87
N GLU A 190 7.29 5.82 -4.08
CA GLU A 190 7.27 4.39 -3.75
C GLU A 190 7.23 4.15 -2.24
N GLU A 191 8.01 4.92 -1.49
CA GLU A 191 8.02 4.87 -0.03
C GLU A 191 6.67 5.32 0.54
N THR A 192 6.02 6.29 -0.11
CA THR A 192 4.72 6.81 0.32
C THR A 192 3.62 5.76 0.11
N ALA A 193 3.62 5.09 -1.04
CA ALA A 193 2.72 3.96 -1.29
C ALA A 193 2.94 2.83 -0.27
N GLN A 194 4.20 2.54 0.07
CA GLN A 194 4.56 1.55 1.10
C GLN A 194 4.07 1.96 2.49
N ALA A 195 4.26 3.20 2.91
CA ALA A 195 3.81 3.68 4.21
C ALA A 195 2.29 3.58 4.37
N ILE A 196 1.52 3.95 3.34
CA ILE A 196 0.06 3.82 3.35
C ILE A 196 -0.34 2.34 3.48
N ALA A 197 0.23 1.46 2.65
CA ALA A 197 -0.06 0.03 2.70
C ALA A 197 0.33 -0.59 4.05
N HIS A 198 1.48 -0.22 4.63
CA HIS A 198 1.94 -0.70 5.93
C HIS A 198 1.02 -0.25 7.06
N GLY A 199 0.54 1.01 7.05
CA GLY A 199 -0.43 1.49 8.02
C GLY A 199 -1.73 0.67 8.01
N ILE A 200 -2.20 0.31 6.82
CA ILE A 200 -3.37 -0.56 6.64
C ILE A 200 -3.08 -1.97 7.17
N LEU A 201 -1.95 -2.58 6.78
CA LEU A 201 -1.57 -3.93 7.22
C LEU A 201 -1.42 -4.01 8.75
N LYS A 202 -0.80 -3.01 9.37
CA LYS A 202 -0.66 -2.88 10.83
C LYS A 202 -2.02 -2.85 11.53
N THR A 203 -3.00 -2.21 10.91
CA THR A 203 -4.37 -2.13 11.43
C THR A 203 -5.00 -3.52 11.50
N PHE A 204 -4.96 -4.27 10.40
CA PHE A 204 -5.51 -5.62 10.35
C PHE A 204 -4.70 -6.63 11.18
N GLN A 205 -3.39 -6.42 11.33
CA GLN A 205 -2.55 -7.20 12.23
C GLN A 205 -2.99 -7.05 13.69
N LEU A 206 -3.18 -5.82 14.16
CA LEU A 206 -3.63 -5.55 15.53
C LEU A 206 -5.03 -6.13 15.77
N GLN A 207 -5.92 -6.05 14.77
CA GLN A 207 -7.23 -6.71 14.83
C GLN A 207 -7.08 -8.22 14.95
N ALA A 208 -6.24 -8.85 14.14
CA ALA A 208 -5.97 -10.28 14.20
C ALA A 208 -5.40 -10.73 15.56
N GLN A 209 -4.48 -9.96 16.13
CA GLN A 209 -3.91 -10.23 17.46
C GLN A 209 -4.97 -10.17 18.56
N ASN A 210 -5.90 -9.22 18.49
CA ASN A 210 -7.02 -9.13 19.42
C ASN A 210 -7.96 -10.34 19.33
N LEU A 211 -8.01 -11.00 18.16
CA LEU A 211 -8.73 -12.26 17.95
C LEU A 211 -7.90 -13.51 18.32
N GLY A 212 -6.67 -13.34 18.81
CA GLY A 212 -5.79 -14.44 19.20
C GLY A 212 -5.11 -15.16 18.03
N LEU A 213 -5.08 -14.56 16.84
CA LEU A 213 -4.41 -15.12 15.66
C LEU A 213 -2.90 -14.77 15.68
N ASP A 214 -2.02 -15.78 15.63
CA ASP A 214 -0.55 -15.60 15.59
C ASP A 214 -0.06 -15.45 14.13
N TYR A 215 -0.23 -14.25 13.57
CA TYR A 215 0.36 -13.91 12.27
C TYR A 215 1.85 -13.63 12.40
N ARG A 216 2.65 -14.29 11.56
CA ARG A 216 4.08 -14.00 11.43
C ARG A 216 4.38 -13.34 10.10
N TYR A 217 5.39 -12.48 10.09
CA TYR A 217 5.89 -11.79 8.92
C TYR A 217 7.25 -12.33 8.54
N ARG A 218 7.46 -12.46 7.23
CA ARG A 218 8.70 -12.94 6.62
C ARG A 218 8.97 -12.17 5.35
N VAL A 219 10.24 -12.06 4.95
CA VAL A 219 10.60 -11.43 3.68
C VAL A 219 10.90 -12.52 2.65
N GLN A 220 10.09 -12.62 1.62
CA GLN A 220 10.41 -13.39 0.43
C GLN A 220 11.47 -12.66 -0.41
N VAL A 221 12.55 -13.35 -0.78
CA VAL A 221 13.70 -12.80 -1.52
C VAL A 221 13.87 -13.47 -2.90
N GLY A 222 12.98 -14.40 -3.25
CA GLY A 222 12.96 -15.03 -4.56
C GLY A 222 11.91 -16.12 -4.69
N LEU A 223 11.53 -16.43 -5.93
CA LEU A 223 10.55 -17.46 -6.28
C LEU A 223 11.05 -18.24 -7.49
N PHE A 224 11.39 -19.53 -7.31
CA PHE A 224 12.06 -20.33 -8.33
C PHE A 224 11.26 -21.57 -8.69
N ARG A 225 11.24 -21.97 -9.96
CA ARG A 225 10.75 -23.31 -10.36
C ARG A 225 11.80 -24.40 -10.11
N ASP A 226 13.07 -24.04 -10.25
CA ASP A 226 14.20 -24.97 -10.07
C ASP A 226 14.72 -24.90 -8.64
N TYR A 227 14.83 -26.06 -8.00
CA TYR A 227 15.27 -26.17 -6.62
C TYR A 227 16.74 -25.77 -6.41
N ASN A 228 17.63 -26.00 -7.38
CA ASN A 228 19.04 -25.63 -7.25
C ASN A 228 19.22 -24.12 -7.27
N ASN A 229 18.44 -23.39 -8.07
CA ASN A 229 18.43 -21.93 -8.05
C ASN A 229 17.97 -21.39 -6.69
N ALA A 230 16.91 -21.97 -6.12
CA ALA A 230 16.45 -21.67 -4.77
C ALA A 230 17.54 -21.96 -3.72
N LEU A 231 18.19 -23.13 -3.81
CA LEU A 231 19.26 -23.53 -2.90
C LEU A 231 20.49 -22.61 -2.99
N ASN A 232 20.85 -22.15 -4.18
CA ASN A 232 21.93 -21.19 -4.37
C ASN A 232 21.64 -19.86 -3.66
N LEU A 233 20.42 -19.32 -3.80
CA LEU A 233 20.02 -18.10 -3.10
C LEU A 233 19.97 -18.32 -1.58
N LEU A 234 19.41 -19.45 -1.12
CA LEU A 234 19.40 -19.81 0.29
C LEU A 234 20.81 -19.80 0.87
N ASN A 235 21.75 -20.50 0.24
CA ASN A 235 23.13 -20.59 0.72
C ASN A 235 23.81 -19.22 0.79
N ARG A 236 23.53 -18.33 -0.17
CA ARG A 236 24.03 -16.95 -0.14
C ARG A 236 23.48 -16.19 1.07
N LEU A 237 22.17 -16.24 1.31
CA LEU A 237 21.53 -15.56 2.44
C LEU A 237 22.04 -16.11 3.78
N LEU A 238 22.20 -17.43 3.90
CA LEU A 238 22.78 -18.07 5.08
C LEU A 238 24.24 -17.63 5.31
N TYR A 239 25.03 -17.52 4.24
CA TYR A 239 26.42 -17.02 4.31
C TYR A 239 26.49 -15.55 4.74
N GLU A 240 25.54 -14.74 4.28
CA GLU A 240 25.36 -13.33 4.69
C GLU A 240 24.79 -13.19 6.12
N GLY A 241 24.49 -14.31 6.80
CA GLY A 241 24.06 -14.36 8.20
C GLY A 241 22.55 -14.25 8.40
N TYR A 242 21.76 -14.30 7.34
CA TYR A 242 20.31 -14.27 7.42
C TYR A 242 19.73 -15.63 7.81
N GLN A 243 18.68 -15.62 8.64
CA GLN A 243 17.85 -16.80 8.87
C GLN A 243 16.89 -16.95 7.69
N ALA A 244 17.18 -17.87 6.77
CA ALA A 244 16.39 -18.09 5.57
C ALA A 244 16.00 -19.56 5.42
N GLU A 245 14.88 -19.81 4.74
CA GLU A 245 14.42 -21.16 4.41
C GLU A 245 13.75 -21.23 3.02
N ILE A 246 13.70 -22.43 2.46
CA ILE A 246 12.96 -22.73 1.23
C ILE A 246 11.55 -23.20 1.63
N VAL A 247 10.53 -22.47 1.20
CA VAL A 247 9.12 -22.83 1.38
C VAL A 247 8.52 -23.22 0.04
N ARG A 248 7.91 -24.40 -0.04
CA ARG A 248 7.23 -24.86 -1.26
C ARG A 248 5.89 -24.14 -1.41
N GLN A 249 5.69 -23.48 -2.53
CA GLN A 249 4.47 -22.76 -2.90
C GLN A 249 3.98 -23.26 -4.26
N GLY A 250 3.13 -24.31 -4.23
CA GLY A 250 2.69 -25.00 -5.45
C GLY A 250 3.88 -25.61 -6.22
N ASP A 251 4.09 -25.10 -7.44
CA ASP A 251 5.17 -25.53 -8.34
C ASP A 251 6.49 -24.74 -8.15
N PHE A 252 6.53 -23.84 -7.17
CA PHE A 252 7.66 -22.97 -6.93
C PHE A 252 8.28 -23.18 -5.54
N TYR A 253 9.52 -22.74 -5.41
CA TYR A 253 10.33 -22.67 -4.20
C TYR A 253 10.52 -21.18 -3.86
N SER A 254 9.84 -20.73 -2.81
CA SER A 254 9.96 -19.39 -2.25
C SER A 254 11.11 -19.36 -1.25
N ILE A 255 11.99 -18.37 -1.34
CA ILE A 255 13.04 -18.14 -0.33
C ILE A 255 12.54 -17.10 0.65
N GLN A 256 12.32 -17.51 1.89
CA GLN A 256 11.77 -16.66 2.95
C GLN A 256 12.81 -16.40 4.02
N VAL A 257 12.87 -15.17 4.50
CA VAL A 257 13.86 -14.70 5.47
C VAL A 257 13.16 -14.13 6.70
N GLY A 258 13.66 -14.54 7.87
CA GLY A 258 13.15 -14.13 9.17
C GLY A 258 11.81 -14.76 9.53
N ASN A 259 11.34 -14.42 10.74
CA ASN A 259 10.08 -14.89 11.29
C ASN A 259 9.64 -13.96 12.43
N PHE A 260 8.93 -12.89 12.10
CA PHE A 260 8.66 -11.79 13.03
C PHE A 260 7.20 -11.77 13.43
N SER A 261 6.90 -11.55 14.70
CA SER A 261 5.53 -11.24 15.14
C SER A 261 5.16 -9.77 14.95
N ASN A 262 6.16 -8.93 14.62
CA ASN A 262 6.04 -7.49 14.43
C ASN A 262 6.30 -7.13 12.96
N LEU A 263 5.38 -6.39 12.34
CA LEU A 263 5.50 -5.91 10.96
C LEU A 263 6.69 -4.95 10.81
N ASP A 264 6.96 -4.10 11.81
CA ASP A 264 8.02 -3.09 11.75
C ASP A 264 9.41 -3.77 11.66
N GLU A 265 9.64 -4.82 12.44
CA GLU A 265 10.90 -5.61 12.39
C GLU A 265 11.09 -6.30 11.04
N ALA A 266 9.99 -6.78 10.47
CA ALA A 266 10.01 -7.46 9.19
C ALA A 266 10.23 -6.45 8.04
N ALA A 267 9.62 -5.26 8.13
CA ALA A 267 9.85 -4.13 7.22
C ALA A 267 11.29 -3.59 7.31
N ASP A 268 11.90 -3.57 8.50
CA ASP A 268 13.32 -3.25 8.67
C ASP A 268 14.23 -4.26 7.97
N LEU A 269 13.93 -5.56 8.11
CA LEU A 269 14.64 -6.60 7.38
C LEU A 269 14.45 -6.42 5.86
N GLU A 270 13.22 -6.16 5.42
CA GLU A 270 12.87 -5.96 4.02
C GLU A 270 13.69 -4.81 3.40
N ARG A 271 13.68 -3.63 4.04
CA ARG A 271 14.45 -2.45 3.58
C ARG A 271 15.94 -2.75 3.48
N ARG A 272 16.49 -3.45 4.48
CA ARG A 272 17.90 -3.85 4.49
C ARG A 272 18.22 -4.79 3.33
N LEU A 273 17.43 -5.84 3.11
CA LEU A 273 17.61 -6.77 1.98
C LEU A 273 17.48 -6.02 0.64
N ARG A 274 16.49 -5.14 0.51
CA ARG A 274 16.30 -4.32 -0.69
C ARG A 274 17.52 -3.43 -0.96
N SER A 275 18.07 -2.78 0.07
CA SER A 275 19.29 -1.97 -0.05
C SER A 275 20.53 -2.76 -0.49
N GLN A 276 20.52 -4.09 -0.32
CA GLN A 276 21.56 -5.00 -0.75
C GLN A 276 21.35 -5.53 -2.18
N GLY A 277 20.29 -5.06 -2.85
CA GLY A 277 19.97 -5.40 -4.24
C GLY A 277 19.11 -6.65 -4.40
N TYR A 278 18.44 -7.09 -3.34
CA TYR A 278 17.46 -8.17 -3.41
C TYR A 278 16.09 -7.65 -3.85
N ASP A 279 15.43 -8.39 -4.72
CA ASP A 279 13.99 -8.24 -4.95
C ASP A 279 13.26 -8.85 -3.75
N THR A 280 12.53 -8.00 -3.03
CA THR A 280 11.95 -8.36 -1.75
C THR A 280 10.44 -8.21 -1.77
N LEU A 281 9.78 -9.12 -1.08
CA LEU A 281 8.37 -9.06 -0.80
C LEU A 281 8.11 -9.49 0.63
N LEU A 282 7.54 -8.61 1.44
CA LEU A 282 7.12 -8.97 2.79
C LEU A 282 5.77 -9.69 2.74
N ILE A 283 5.67 -10.81 3.45
CA ILE A 283 4.52 -11.71 3.45
C ILE A 283 4.08 -12.02 4.88
N ALA A 284 2.77 -12.19 5.08
CA ALA A 284 2.20 -12.75 6.30
C ALA A 284 2.01 -14.28 6.14
N VAL A 285 2.40 -15.07 7.14
CA VAL A 285 2.31 -16.54 7.17
C VAL A 285 1.50 -17.05 8.34
#